data_AF-A0A8T3MI70-F1
#
_entry.id   AF-A0A8T3MI70-F1
#
_cell.length_a   1.000
_cell.length_b   1.000
_cell.length_c   1.000
_cell.angle_alpha   90.00
_cell.angle_beta   90.00
_cell.angle_gamma   90.00
#
_symmetry.space_group_name_H-M   'P 1'
#
loop_
_entity.id
_entity.type
_entity.pdbx_description
1 polymer ?
#
loop_
_entity_poly.entity_id
_entity_poly.type
_entity_poly.pdbx_seq_one_letter_code
_entity_poly.pdbx_strand_id
1 'polypeptide(L)' 'MGLGIDIGGTGVKAALVNLTSGALVSRRVRVPTPKPSTPKAIAQTVRQVVD' A
#
# COMPACT_ATOMS: atom_id res chain seq x y z
N MET A 1 9.98 -2.59 -12.89
CA MET A 1 9.65 -2.25 -11.49
C MET A 1 8.14 -2.13 -11.36
N GLY A 2 7.59 -2.44 -10.19
CA GLY A 2 6.17 -2.26 -9.90
C GLY A 2 5.96 -1.78 -8.48
N LEU A 3 4.76 -1.27 -8.20
CA LEU A 3 4.33 -0.91 -6.86
C LEU A 3 3.47 -2.05 -6.30
N GLY A 4 3.91 -2.64 -5.18
CA GLY A 4 3.10 -3.60 -4.44
C GLY A 4 2.27 -2.88 -3.39
N ILE A 5 0.97 -3.17 -3.33
CA ILE A 5 0.04 -2.65 -2.32
C ILE A 5 -0.63 -3.81 -1.60
N ASP A 6 -0.59 -3.79 -0.26
CA ASP A 6 -1.23 -4.76 0.64
C ASP A 6 -2.28 -4.04 1.50
N ILE A 7 -3.57 -4.36 1.29
CA ILE A 7 -4.70 -3.76 2.01
C ILE A 7 -5.18 -4.76 3.08
N GLY A 8 -4.70 -4.57 4.30
CA GLY A 8 -5.12 -5.36 5.46
C GLY A 8 -6.24 -4.70 6.27
N GLY A 9 -6.79 -5.43 7.23
CA GLY A 9 -7.82 -4.90 8.15
C GLY A 9 -7.32 -3.83 9.13
N THR A 10 -6.00 -3.74 9.36
CA THR A 10 -5.38 -2.83 10.33
C THR A 10 -4.37 -1.85 9.72
N GLY A 11 -3.94 -2.08 8.49
CA GLY A 11 -3.11 -1.12 7.77
C GLY A 11 -3.03 -1.41 6.29
N VAL A 12 -2.83 -0.34 5.53
CA VAL A 12 -2.47 -0.37 4.11
C VAL A 12 -0.98 -0.15 4.00
N LYS A 13 -0.29 -0.99 3.22
CA LYS A 13 1.16 -0.93 3.03
C LYS A 13 1.50 -0.80 1.55
N ALA A 14 2.58 -0.09 1.24
CA ALA A 14 3.13 -0.03 -0.11
C ALA A 14 4.66 -0.09 -0.12
N ALA A 15 5.22 -0.68 -1.17
CA ALA A 15 6.66 -0.69 -1.45
C ALA A 15 6.95 -0.93 -2.94
N LEU A 16 8.10 -0.47 -3.40
CA LEU A 16 8.59 -0.81 -4.73
C LEU A 16 9.05 -2.27 -4.76
N VAL A 17 8.74 -2.94 -5.86
CA VAL A 17 9.05 -4.35 -6.13
C VAL A 17 9.81 -4.48 -7.44
N ASN A 18 10.89 -5.26 -7.42
CA ASN A 18 11.51 -5.75 -8.64
C ASN A 18 10.64 -6.89 -9.20
N LEU A 19 10.04 -6.70 -10.37
CA LEU A 19 9.12 -7.67 -10.97
C LEU A 19 9.82 -8.93 -11.49
N THR A 20 11.12 -8.89 -11.73
CA THR A 20 11.90 -10.05 -12.17
C THR A 20 12.28 -10.94 -11.00
N SER A 21 12.74 -10.36 -9.89
CA SER A 21 13.21 -11.13 -8.71
C SER A 21 12.16 -11.30 -7.62
N GLY A 22 11.06 -10.53 -7.64
CA GLY A 22 10.07 -10.46 -6.57
C GLY A 22 10.53 -9.72 -5.31
N ALA A 23 11.77 -9.19 -5.29
CA ALA A 23 12.33 -8.55 -4.12
C ALA A 23 11.75 -7.14 -3.88
N LEU A 24 11.60 -6.77 -2.61
CA LEU A 24 11.35 -5.38 -2.21
C LEU A 24 12.62 -4.56 -2.43
N VAL A 25 12.47 -3.41 -3.09
CA VAL A 25 13.59 -2.50 -3.41
C VAL A 25 13.48 -1.16 -2.70
N SER A 26 12.45 -0.98 -1.87
CA SER A 26 12.28 0.15 -0.97
C SER A 26 11.84 -0.31 0.43
N ARG A 27 11.96 0.58 1.42
CA ARG A 27 11.25 0.42 2.69
C ARG A 27 9.73 0.48 2.44
N ARG A 28 8.98 -0.20 3.31
CA ARG A 28 7.51 -0.19 3.27
C ARG A 28 6.99 1.09 3.93
N VAL A 29 6.07 1.76 3.26
CA VAL A 29 5.20 2.77 3.88
C VAL A 29 3.99 2.04 4.47
N ARG A 30 3.49 2.49 5.62
CA ARG A 30 2.28 1.94 6.24
C ARG A 30 1.40 3.06 6.77
N VAL A 31 0.11 2.96 6.48
CA VAL A 31 -0.94 3.84 7.03
C VAL A 31 -2.02 2.98 7.68
N PRO A 32 -2.65 3.43 8.78
CA PRO A 32 -3.78 2.71 9.37
C PRO A 32 -4.94 2.55 8.37
N THR A 33 -5.61 1.40 8.40
CA THR A 33 -6.84 1.20 7.62
C THR A 33 -7.93 2.12 8.15
N PRO A 34 -8.63 2.88 7.29
CA PRO A 34 -9.68 3.78 7.72
C PRO A 34 -10.85 3.00 8.34
N LYS A 35 -11.53 3.63 9.29
CA LYS A 35 -12.76 3.11 9.90
C LYS A 35 -13.86 4.16 9.76
N PRO A 36 -14.95 3.89 9.00
CA PRO A 36 -15.25 2.65 8.29
C PRO A 36 -14.39 2.45 7.02
N SER A 37 -14.13 1.19 6.69
CA SER A 37 -13.30 0.74 5.55
C SER A 37 -14.04 0.80 4.20
N THR A 38 -14.69 1.93 3.89
CA THR A 38 -15.44 2.07 2.63
C THR A 38 -14.50 2.09 1.41
N PRO A 39 -14.95 1.68 0.22
CA PRO A 39 -14.11 1.73 -1.00
C PRO A 39 -13.50 3.11 -1.26
N LYS A 40 -14.27 4.19 -1.05
CA LYS A 40 -13.79 5.57 -1.20
C LYS A 40 -12.69 5.91 -0.19
N ALA A 41 -12.87 5.53 1.08
CA ALA A 41 -11.87 5.79 2.12
C ALA A 41 -10.56 5.00 1.84
N ILE A 42 -10.68 3.74 1.42
CA ILE A 42 -9.51 2.93 1.03
C ILE A 42 -8.77 3.54 -0.16
N ALA A 43 -9.49 4.02 -1.19
CA ALA A 43 -8.87 4.68 -2.33
C ALA A 43 -8.07 5.94 -1.91
N GLN A 44 -8.60 6.73 -0.96
CA GLN A 44 -7.88 7.87 -0.39
C GLN A 44 -6.64 7.45 0.40
N THR A 45 -6.72 6.38 1.22
CA THR A 45 -5.55 5.84 1.94
C THR A 45 -4.50 5.30 0.99
N VAL A 46 -4.90 4.64 -0.10
CA VAL A 46 -3.98 4.20 -1.15
C VAL A 46 -3.26 5.40 -1.74
N ARG A 47 -3.97 6.47 -2.11
CA ARG A 47 -3.34 7.69 -2.64
C ARG A 47 -2.25 8.25 -1.72
N GLN A 48 -2.46 8.24 -0.41
CA GLN A 48 -1.46 8.70 0.58
C GLN A 48 -0.14 7.90 0.57
N VAL A 49 -0.14 6.67 0.06
CA VAL A 49 1.09 5.86 -0.05
C VAL A 49 1.68 5.83 -1.47
N VAL A 50 1.05 6.49 -2.43
CA VAL A 50 1.55 6.60 -3.82
C VAL A 50 2.01 8.01 -4.19
N ASP A 51 1.57 9.04 -3.46
CA ASP A 51 2.05 10.42 -3.59
C ASP A 51 3.49 10.57 -3.02
#